data_AF-A0A962UUR1-F1
#
_entry.id   AF-A0A962UUR1-F1
#
_cell.length_a   1.000
_cell.length_b   1.000
_cell.length_c   1.000
_cell.angle_alpha   90.00
_cell.angle_beta   90.00
_cell.angle_gamma   90.00
#
_symmetry.space_group_name_H-M   'P 1'
#
loop_
_entity.id
_entity.type
_entity.pdbx_description
1 polymer ?
#
loop_
_entity_poly.entity_id
_entity_poly.type
_entity_poly.pdbx_seq_one_letter_code
_entity_poly.pdbx_strand_id
1 'polypeptide(L)'
;FAVWNDKEAYAVSHVGWGMNPAARYEALAMYDQRDTNGTELRAYAGNFLYSTGANEFAGRYTQGHFDLPVRACTITLDDTPVVVNGDLQGDLA
;
A
#
# COMPACT_ATOMS: atom_id res chain seq x y z
N PHE A 1 -2.45 -0.45 -16.93
CA PHE A 1 -3.87 -0.03 -17.06
C PHE A 1 -4.42 -0.22 -18.47
N ALA A 2 -3.78 0.30 -19.53
CA ALA A 2 -4.24 0.12 -20.92
C ALA A 2 -4.39 -1.36 -21.38
N VAL A 3 -3.60 -2.28 -20.80
CA VAL A 3 -3.67 -3.73 -21.11
C VAL A 3 -5.02 -4.38 -20.78
N TRP A 4 -5.77 -3.82 -19.82
CA TRP A 4 -7.12 -4.30 -19.48
C TRP A 4 -8.23 -3.63 -20.30
N ASN A 5 -7.92 -2.55 -21.03
CA ASN A 5 -8.91 -1.70 -21.71
C ASN A 5 -10.08 -1.29 -20.81
N ASP A 6 -9.79 -1.00 -19.53
CA ASP A 6 -10.76 -0.70 -18.50
C ASP A 6 -10.33 0.56 -17.74
N LYS A 7 -11.25 1.55 -17.66
CA LYS A 7 -10.99 2.81 -16.95
C LYS A 7 -11.03 2.64 -15.44
N GLU A 8 -11.77 1.66 -14.93
CA GLU A 8 -11.88 1.42 -13.49
C GLU A 8 -10.56 0.96 -12.88
N ALA A 9 -9.66 0.39 -13.71
CA ALA A 9 -8.32 0.01 -13.31
C ALA A 9 -7.51 1.20 -12.76
N TYR A 10 -7.77 2.44 -13.23
CA TYR A 10 -7.03 3.62 -12.81
C TYR A 10 -7.54 4.24 -11.50
N ALA A 11 -8.74 3.89 -11.05
CA ALA A 11 -9.37 4.54 -9.93
C ALA A 11 -8.81 4.02 -8.59
N VAL A 12 -8.65 4.94 -7.63
CA VAL A 12 -8.14 4.66 -6.27
C VAL A 12 -9.02 3.60 -5.61
N SER A 13 -8.40 2.56 -5.04
CA SER A 13 -9.08 1.56 -4.20
C SER A 13 -8.93 1.90 -2.73
N HIS A 14 -8.01 1.26 -2.01
CA HIS A 14 -7.72 1.57 -0.61
C HIS A 14 -6.46 2.42 -0.45
N VAL A 15 -6.42 3.13 0.67
CA VAL A 15 -5.23 3.82 1.18
C VAL A 15 -5.03 3.46 2.64
N GLY A 16 -3.79 3.42 3.11
CA GLY A 16 -3.48 3.13 4.50
C GLY A 16 -1.98 3.17 4.77
N TRP A 17 -1.58 2.66 5.93
CA TRP A 17 -0.17 2.53 6.31
C TRP A 17 0.10 1.19 6.98
N GLY A 18 1.34 0.75 6.87
CA GLY A 18 1.85 -0.46 7.49
C GLY A 18 2.19 -0.24 8.95
N MET A 19 1.98 -1.27 9.77
CA MET A 19 2.20 -1.25 11.22
C MET A 19 3.02 -2.44 11.72
N ASN A 20 3.56 -3.26 10.83
CA ASN A 20 4.34 -4.43 11.25
C ASN A 20 5.84 -4.06 11.33
N PRO A 21 6.43 -3.94 12.54
CA PRO A 21 7.85 -3.59 12.69
C PRO A 21 8.79 -4.73 12.28
N ALA A 22 8.30 -5.96 12.16
CA ALA A 22 9.08 -7.10 11.69
C ALA A 22 9.11 -7.22 10.16
N ALA A 23 8.17 -6.57 9.46
CA ALA A 23 8.16 -6.57 8.00
C ALA A 23 9.21 -5.61 7.46
N ARG A 24 9.92 -6.04 6.41
CA ARG A 24 11.06 -5.33 5.83
C ARG A 24 10.94 -5.29 4.32
N TYR A 25 11.07 -4.10 3.72
CA TYR A 25 11.04 -3.96 2.27
C TYR A 25 12.21 -4.71 1.59
N GLU A 26 13.31 -4.95 2.31
CA GLU A 26 14.43 -5.76 1.82
C GLU A 26 14.06 -7.22 1.53
N ALA A 27 12.92 -7.71 2.03
CA ALA A 27 12.41 -9.04 1.69
C ALA A 27 12.29 -9.24 0.17
N LEU A 28 12.00 -8.18 -0.61
CA LEU A 28 11.90 -8.30 -2.07
C LEU A 28 13.24 -8.68 -2.74
N ALA A 29 14.37 -8.44 -2.08
CA ALA A 29 15.68 -8.86 -2.57
C ALA A 29 16.01 -10.33 -2.25
N MET A 30 15.22 -10.97 -1.37
CA MET A 30 15.49 -12.32 -0.86
C MET A 30 14.62 -13.40 -1.50
N TYR A 31 13.53 -13.02 -2.18
CA TYR A 31 12.59 -13.93 -2.83
C TYR A 31 12.53 -13.68 -4.34
N ASP A 32 12.36 -14.74 -5.13
CA ASP A 32 12.01 -14.60 -6.55
C ASP A 32 10.55 -14.15 -6.69
N GLN A 33 10.19 -13.61 -7.85
CA GLN A 33 8.87 -13.06 -8.14
C GLN A 33 7.73 -14.08 -7.93
N ARG A 34 8.02 -15.38 -8.06
CA ARG A 34 7.03 -16.45 -7.87
C ARG A 34 6.91 -16.95 -6.43
N ASP A 35 7.85 -16.59 -5.56
CA ASP A 35 7.95 -17.11 -4.20
C ASP A 35 7.28 -16.18 -3.18
N THR A 36 6.95 -14.95 -3.58
CA THR A 36 6.32 -13.95 -2.74
C THR A 36 5.18 -13.25 -3.44
N ASN A 37 4.12 -12.96 -2.70
CA ASN A 37 3.09 -12.01 -3.13
C ASN A 37 3.47 -10.56 -2.78
N GLY A 38 4.55 -10.32 -2.02
CA GLY A 38 5.02 -9.01 -1.56
C GLY A 38 4.37 -8.52 -0.26
N THR A 39 3.95 -9.43 0.64
CA THR A 39 3.26 -9.07 1.89
C THR A 39 4.08 -8.11 2.76
N GLU A 40 5.39 -8.34 2.89
CA GLU A 40 6.29 -7.50 3.67
C GLU A 40 6.31 -6.06 3.19
N LEU A 41 6.20 -5.85 1.87
CA LEU A 41 6.19 -4.52 1.28
C LEU A 41 4.88 -3.78 1.58
N ARG A 42 3.76 -4.51 1.70
CA ARG A 42 2.47 -3.95 2.09
C ARG A 42 2.39 -3.61 3.57
N ALA A 43 3.11 -4.36 4.41
CA ALA A 43 2.93 -4.32 5.86
C ALA A 43 4.01 -3.56 6.63
N TYR A 44 5.19 -3.29 6.05
CA TYR A 44 6.30 -2.67 6.80
C TYR A 44 5.89 -1.35 7.45
N ALA A 45 6.29 -1.20 8.70
CA ALA A 45 5.93 -0.07 9.55
C ALA A 45 6.22 1.27 8.87
N GLY A 46 5.21 2.15 8.85
CA GLY A 46 5.32 3.52 8.37
C GLY A 46 5.33 3.69 6.85
N ASN A 47 5.04 2.64 6.08
CA ASN A 47 4.75 2.83 4.65
C ASN A 47 3.47 3.63 4.43
N PHE A 48 3.30 4.21 3.25
CA PHE A 48 1.98 4.55 2.72
C PHE A 48 1.61 3.52 1.66
N LEU A 49 0.53 2.77 1.87
CA LEU A 49 0.04 1.78 0.92
C LEU A 49 -1.12 2.37 0.13
N TYR A 50 -0.86 2.67 -1.15
CA TYR A 50 -1.88 3.13 -2.10
C TYR A 50 -2.24 2.02 -3.07
N SER A 51 -3.53 1.81 -3.32
CA SER A 51 -4.00 0.83 -4.29
C SER A 51 -4.91 1.44 -5.36
N THR A 52 -4.92 0.82 -6.54
CA THR A 52 -5.80 1.14 -7.67
C THR A 52 -6.59 -0.09 -8.10
N GLY A 53 -7.75 0.11 -8.72
CA GLY A 53 -8.52 -0.96 -9.34
C GLY A 53 -9.74 -1.35 -8.53
N ALA A 54 -9.99 -2.66 -8.39
CA ALA A 54 -11.22 -3.18 -7.81
C ALA A 54 -11.57 -2.60 -6.43
N ASN A 55 -12.85 -2.29 -6.23
CA ASN A 55 -13.45 -1.88 -4.96
C ASN A 55 -14.94 -2.24 -5.01
N GLU A 56 -15.31 -3.32 -4.32
CA GLU A 56 -16.67 -3.85 -4.33
C GLU A 56 -17.67 -2.90 -3.65
N PHE A 57 -17.24 -2.15 -2.63
CA PHE A 57 -18.07 -1.12 -1.97
C PHE A 57 -18.40 0.05 -2.90
N ALA A 58 -17.60 0.26 -3.94
CA ALA A 58 -17.84 1.23 -4.99
C ALA A 58 -18.42 0.60 -6.28
N GLY A 59 -18.77 -0.69 -6.26
CA GLY A 59 -19.29 -1.41 -7.42
C GLY A 59 -18.28 -1.63 -8.56
N ARG A 60 -16.97 -1.60 -8.28
CA ARG A 60 -15.91 -1.74 -9.28
C ARG A 60 -15.22 -3.09 -9.19
N TYR A 61 -15.23 -3.86 -10.28
CA TYR A 61 -14.76 -5.26 -10.34
C TYR A 61 -13.68 -5.49 -11.43
N THR A 62 -12.88 -4.46 -11.68
CA THR A 62 -11.81 -4.50 -12.70
C THR A 62 -10.70 -5.50 -12.36
N GLN A 63 -10.10 -6.09 -13.38
CA GLN A 63 -8.95 -6.99 -13.24
C GLN A 63 -7.62 -6.23 -13.06
N GLY A 64 -7.58 -4.95 -13.41
CA GLY A 64 -6.39 -4.13 -13.22
C GLY A 64 -6.25 -3.68 -11.78
N HIS A 65 -5.39 -4.33 -11.01
CA HIS A 65 -5.15 -4.05 -9.60
C HIS A 65 -3.66 -3.90 -9.29
N PHE A 66 -3.31 -2.89 -8.50
CA PHE A 66 -1.93 -2.66 -8.05
C PHE A 66 -1.91 -2.19 -6.61
N ASP A 67 -0.98 -2.75 -5.85
CA ASP A 67 -0.57 -2.25 -4.54
C ASP A 67 0.77 -1.54 -4.67
N LEU A 68 0.81 -0.27 -4.28
CA LEU A 68 1.96 0.61 -4.42
C LEU A 68 2.39 1.10 -3.02
N PRO A 69 3.34 0.40 -2.37
CA PRO A 69 3.92 0.87 -1.12
C PRO A 69 4.91 2.00 -1.39
N VAL A 70 4.73 3.12 -0.69
CA VAL A 70 5.52 4.34 -0.82
C VAL A 70 6.25 4.62 0.50
N ARG A 71 7.53 4.99 0.40
CA ARG A 71 8.41 5.27 1.54
C ARG A 71 8.45 6.75 1.88
N ALA A 72 8.85 7.04 3.12
CA ALA A 72 9.15 8.39 3.60
C ALA A 72 7.99 9.38 3.44
N CYS A 73 6.75 8.89 3.56
CA CYS A 73 5.56 9.73 3.57
C CYS A 73 5.30 10.29 4.97
N THR A 74 4.65 11.45 5.01
CA THR A 74 3.94 11.94 6.20
C THR A 74 2.45 11.74 5.96
N ILE A 75 1.77 11.10 6.90
CA ILE A 75 0.34 10.79 6.84
C ILE A 75 -0.34 11.47 8.02
N THR A 76 -1.36 12.27 7.72
CA THR A 76 -2.19 12.96 8.70
C THR A 76 -3.64 12.51 8.59
N LEU A 77 -4.29 12.25 9.72
CA LEU A 77 -5.74 12.07 9.80
C LEU A 77 -6.36 13.36 10.35
N ASP A 78 -7.12 14.04 9.49
CA ASP A 78 -7.72 15.37 9.67
C ASP A 78 -6.73 16.51 9.94
N ASP A 79 -5.80 16.33 10.88
CA ASP A 79 -4.62 17.18 11.15
C ASP A 79 -3.62 16.46 12.10
N THR A 80 -3.95 15.24 12.55
CA THR A 80 -3.14 14.47 13.48
C THR A 80 -2.12 13.63 12.71
N PRO A 81 -0.80 13.88 12.85
CA PRO A 81 0.21 13.05 12.21
C PRO A 81 0.22 11.65 12.83
N VAL A 82 0.01 10.62 11.99
CA VAL A 82 0.10 9.20 12.38
C VAL A 82 1.36 8.52 11.84
N VAL A 83 1.94 9.08 10.77
CA VAL A 83 3.27 8.74 10.24
C VAL A 83 3.99 10.04 9.88
N VAL A 84 5.28 10.18 10.21
CA VAL A 84 6.12 11.33 9.82
C VAL A 84 7.39 10.81 9.18
N ASN A 85 7.65 11.19 7.93
CA ASN A 85 8.82 10.74 7.16
C ASN A 85 9.04 9.21 7.14
N GLY A 86 7.96 8.43 7.22
CA GLY A 86 8.01 6.97 7.26
C GLY A 86 8.12 6.35 8.66
N ASP A 87 8.07 7.16 9.73
CA ASP A 87 8.07 6.67 11.10
C ASP A 87 6.67 6.78 11.72
N LEU A 88 6.19 5.71 12.37
CA LEU A 88 4.90 5.71 13.08
C LEU A 88 4.93 6.67 14.29
N GLN A 89 3.78 7.24 14.64
CA GLN A 89 3.67 8.26 15.70
C GLN A 89 2.72 7.82 16.82
N GLY A 90 2.90 8.40 18.02
CA GLY A 90 2.02 8.17 19.16
C GLY A 90 2.01 6.71 19.61
N ASP A 91 0.83 6.18 19.89
CA ASP A 91 0.64 4.78 20.31
C ASP A 91 0.98 3.74 19.21
N LEU A 92 1.29 4.20 17.99
CA LEU A 92 1.68 3.35 16.86
C LEU A 92 3.20 3.14 16.77
N ALA A 93 4.01 3.92 17.52
CA ALA A 93 5.47 3.89 17.50
C ALA A 93 6.07 2.69 18.24
#